data_AF-A0A6G0VSH5-F1
#
_entry.id   AF-A0A6G0VSH5-F1
#
_cell.length_a   1.000
_cell.length_b   1.000
_cell.length_c   1.000
_cell.angle_alpha   90.00
_cell.angle_beta   90.00
_cell.angle_gamma   90.00
#
_symmetry.space_group_name_H-M   'P 1'
#
loop_
_entity.id
_entity.type
_entity.pdbx_description
1 polymer ?
#
loop_
_entity_poly.entity_id
_entity_poly.type
_entity_poly.pdbx_seq_one_letter_code
_entity_poly.pdbx_strand_id
1 'polypeptide(L)'
;MKAFSYNPETDFEFENNISVGSMDNECTYCQALKYKNEPTGLCCANGKIKLPVPKSPVEPLLSYLIGNTFDSKEFKNNIRNYISCFQMTSFGSNRKKEPGYNTTFRIQEQI
;
A
#
# COMPACT_ATOMS: atom_id res chain seq x y z
N MET A 1 18.83 18.71 11.82
CA MET A 1 17.51 18.09 11.60
C MET A 1 16.52 19.17 11.16
N LYS A 2 16.25 19.33 9.86
CA LYS A 2 15.26 20.28 9.31
C LYS A 2 13.89 19.62 9.01
N ALA A 3 13.77 18.31 9.23
CA ALA A 3 12.60 17.53 8.82
C ALA A 3 11.28 17.89 9.53
N PHE A 4 11.33 18.65 10.63
CA PHE A 4 10.14 19.04 11.42
C PHE A 4 9.89 20.55 11.46
N SER A 5 10.65 21.34 10.70
CA SER A 5 10.44 22.79 10.56
C SER A 5 9.82 23.06 9.20
N TYR A 6 8.49 23.03 9.13
CA TYR A 6 7.76 23.41 7.91
C TYR A 6 7.84 24.94 7.74
N ASN A 7 8.33 25.38 6.58
CA ASN A 7 8.25 26.77 6.16
C ASN A 7 7.30 26.84 4.94
N PRO A 8 6.19 27.58 5.00
CA PRO A 8 5.30 27.73 3.85
C PRO A 8 5.92 28.51 2.68
N GLU A 9 7.02 29.23 2.89
CA GLU A 9 7.76 29.95 1.84
C GLU A 9 8.81 29.09 1.13
N THR A 10 9.11 27.89 1.65
CA THR A 10 10.04 26.99 0.95
C THR A 10 9.30 26.25 -0.15
N ASP A 11 9.71 26.51 -1.39
CA ASP A 11 9.26 25.78 -2.56
C ASP A 11 9.91 24.39 -2.59
N PHE A 12 9.23 23.42 -1.98
CA PHE A 12 9.66 22.02 -1.94
C PHE A 12 9.57 21.33 -3.31
N GLU A 13 8.87 21.92 -4.30
CA GLU A 13 8.82 21.38 -5.66
C GLU A 13 10.12 21.67 -6.43
N PHE A 14 10.78 22.80 -6.15
CA PHE A 14 12.05 23.19 -6.78
C PHE A 14 13.30 22.54 -6.17
N GLU A 15 13.21 22.05 -4.93
CA GLU A 15 14.28 21.23 -4.34
C GLU A 15 14.23 19.81 -4.92
N ASN A 16 14.83 19.63 -6.10
CA ASN A 16 15.12 18.35 -6.78
C ASN A 16 15.94 17.33 -5.95
N ASN A 17 16.12 17.58 -4.64
CA ASN A 17 16.90 16.76 -3.72
C ASN A 17 16.06 15.75 -2.93
N ILE A 18 14.73 15.72 -3.07
CA ILE A 18 13.89 14.71 -2.44
C ILE A 18 13.74 13.51 -3.38
N SER A 19 14.79 12.70 -3.48
CA SER A 19 14.73 11.39 -4.12
C SER A 19 14.97 10.30 -3.07
N VAL A 20 13.99 9.41 -2.92
CA VAL A 20 14.10 8.21 -2.06
C VAL A 20 15.10 7.20 -2.64
N GLY A 21 15.43 7.33 -3.94
CA GLY A 21 16.27 6.42 -4.70
C GLY A 21 15.51 5.16 -5.15
N SER A 22 16.23 4.27 -5.83
CA SER A 22 15.70 2.98 -6.28
C SER A 22 15.60 1.96 -5.15
N MET A 23 14.62 1.07 -5.24
CA MET A 23 14.36 0.00 -4.28
C MET A 23 15.14 -1.27 -4.68
N ASP A 24 16.46 -1.19 -4.65
CA ASP A 24 17.33 -2.25 -5.21
C ASP A 24 18.03 -3.10 -4.12
N ASN A 25 17.85 -2.76 -2.84
CA ASN A 25 18.56 -3.46 -1.76
C ASN A 25 17.72 -4.61 -1.21
N GLU A 26 18.10 -5.84 -1.52
CA GLU A 26 17.38 -7.02 -1.06
C GLU A 26 17.65 -7.35 0.43
N CYS A 27 16.62 -7.74 1.16
CA CYS A 27 16.73 -8.26 2.53
C CYS A 27 17.16 -9.73 2.52
N THR A 28 18.24 -10.06 3.24
CA THR A 28 18.77 -11.43 3.36
C THR A 28 17.82 -12.43 4.02
N TYR A 29 16.87 -11.96 4.85
CA TYR A 29 15.96 -12.83 5.60
C TYR A 29 14.65 -13.12 4.87
N CYS A 30 14.10 -12.13 4.18
CA CYS A 30 12.76 -12.20 3.59
C CYS A 30 12.70 -11.86 2.09
N GLN A 31 13.84 -11.56 1.46
CA GLN A 31 13.96 -11.23 0.02
C GLN A 31 13.16 -9.98 -0.39
N ALA A 32 12.66 -9.21 0.57
CA ALA A 32 12.01 -7.94 0.31
C ALA A 32 13.03 -6.92 -0.20
N LEU A 33 12.68 -6.20 -1.27
CA LEU A 33 13.44 -5.06 -1.77
C LEU A 33 13.26 -3.86 -0.83
N LYS A 34 14.35 -3.10 -0.61
CA LYS A 34 14.42 -1.97 0.30
C LYS A 34 15.07 -0.77 -0.36
N TYR A 35 14.72 0.42 0.11
CA TYR A 35 15.46 1.63 -0.22
C TYR A 35 16.80 1.69 0.52
N LYS A 36 17.76 2.41 -0.05
CA LYS A 36 19.12 2.52 0.50
C LYS A 36 19.16 3.01 1.95
N ASN A 37 18.27 3.95 2.29
CA ASN A 37 18.22 4.57 3.62
C ASN A 37 17.11 3.99 4.51
N GLU A 38 16.53 2.85 4.12
CA GLU A 38 15.46 2.20 4.88
C GLU A 38 16.02 1.46 6.11
N PRO A 39 15.39 1.58 7.29
CA PRO A 39 15.82 0.85 8.48
C PRO A 39 15.77 -0.68 8.28
N THR A 40 16.75 -1.39 8.81
CA THR A 40 16.85 -2.88 8.70
C THR A 40 15.65 -3.63 9.28
N GLY A 41 14.91 -3.00 10.20
CA GLY A 41 13.74 -3.57 10.85
C GLY A 41 12.43 -3.46 10.07
N LEU A 42 12.34 -2.66 9.00
CA LEU A 42 11.05 -2.29 8.41
C LEU A 42 10.34 -3.46 7.71
N CYS A 43 11.09 -4.34 7.05
CA CYS A 43 10.52 -5.47 6.28
C CYS A 43 10.19 -6.70 7.14
N CYS A 44 11.08 -7.15 8.02
CA CYS A 44 10.95 -8.42 8.75
C CYS A 44 11.44 -8.34 10.20
N ALA A 45 11.51 -7.12 10.76
CA ALA A 45 12.08 -6.86 12.08
C ALA A 45 13.49 -7.49 12.23
N ASN A 46 14.32 -7.37 11.19
CA ASN A 46 15.66 -7.96 11.12
C ASN A 46 15.66 -9.50 11.30
N GLY A 47 14.76 -10.19 10.60
CA GLY A 47 14.65 -11.65 10.61
C GLY A 47 13.83 -12.24 11.76
N LYS A 48 13.30 -11.41 12.67
CA LYS A 48 12.45 -11.87 13.78
C LYS A 48 11.06 -12.30 13.32
N ILE A 49 10.57 -11.73 12.22
CA ILE A 49 9.25 -12.02 11.67
C ILE A 49 9.41 -12.75 10.34
N LYS A 50 8.84 -13.95 10.24
CA LYS A 50 8.72 -14.69 8.98
C LYS A 50 7.38 -14.34 8.34
N LEU A 51 7.41 -13.48 7.32
CA LEU A 51 6.21 -13.15 6.55
C LEU A 51 5.82 -14.35 5.67
N PRO A 52 4.53 -14.70 5.60
CA PRO A 52 4.06 -15.69 4.65
C PRO A 52 4.20 -15.16 3.22
N VAL A 53 4.57 -16.03 2.28
CA VAL A 53 4.61 -15.67 0.87
C VAL A 53 3.19 -15.35 0.40
N PRO A 54 2.94 -14.20 -0.22
CA PRO A 54 1.63 -13.88 -0.78
C PRO A 54 1.20 -14.95 -1.79
N LYS A 55 -0.06 -15.37 -1.73
CA LYS A 55 -0.61 -16.26 -2.75
C LYS A 55 -0.63 -15.53 -4.08
N SER A 56 -0.28 -16.23 -5.16
CA SER A 56 -0.42 -15.69 -6.51
C SER A 56 -1.88 -15.32 -6.77
N PRO A 57 -2.15 -14.19 -7.44
CA PRO A 57 -3.46 -13.88 -7.99
C PRO A 57 -3.96 -15.03 -8.88
N VAL A 58 -5.29 -15.19 -8.94
CA VAL A 58 -5.95 -16.12 -9.88
C VAL A 58 -6.13 -15.45 -11.25
N GLU A 59 -6.22 -16.25 -12.32
CA GLU A 59 -6.58 -15.73 -13.65
C GLU A 59 -8.03 -15.20 -13.66
N PRO A 60 -8.33 -14.11 -14.42
CA PRO A 60 -7.45 -13.44 -15.39
C PRO A 60 -6.49 -12.40 -14.76
N LEU A 61 -6.59 -12.11 -13.46
CA LEU A 61 -5.87 -11.00 -12.83
C LEU A 61 -4.35 -11.20 -12.87
N LEU A 62 -3.88 -12.44 -12.76
CA LEU A 62 -2.45 -12.77 -12.88
C LEU A 62 -1.89 -12.34 -14.24
N SER A 63 -2.54 -12.66 -15.36
CA SER A 63 -2.09 -12.24 -16.69
C SER A 63 -1.98 -10.70 -16.84
N TYR A 64 -2.93 -9.95 -16.26
CA TYR A 64 -2.88 -8.49 -16.22
C TYR A 64 -1.73 -7.95 -15.35
N LEU A 65 -1.34 -8.66 -14.29
CA LEU A 65 -0.26 -8.26 -13.39
C LEU A 65 1.14 -8.65 -13.87
N ILE A 66 1.28 -9.55 -14.86
CA ILE A 66 2.61 -9.93 -15.39
C ILE A 66 3.21 -8.81 -16.24
N GLY A 67 2.43 -8.12 -17.10
CA GLY A 67 2.94 -7.01 -17.92
C GLY A 67 3.42 -7.39 -19.33
N ASN A 68 3.14 -8.62 -19.79
CA ASN A 68 3.62 -9.13 -21.08
C ASN A 68 2.76 -8.71 -22.28
N THR A 69 1.48 -8.42 -22.07
CA THR A 69 0.54 -8.05 -23.14
C THR A 69 0.30 -6.54 -23.15
N PHE A 70 -0.23 -6.01 -24.26
CA PHE A 70 -0.67 -4.62 -24.34
C PHE A 70 -1.66 -4.30 -23.22
N ASP A 71 -2.70 -5.13 -23.07
CA ASP A 71 -3.75 -4.95 -22.06
C ASP A 71 -3.18 -4.96 -20.63
N SER A 72 -2.19 -5.80 -20.34
CA SER A 72 -1.55 -5.83 -19.01
C SER A 72 -0.79 -4.54 -18.69
N LYS A 73 -0.17 -3.89 -19.70
CA LYS A 73 0.51 -2.60 -19.53
C LYS A 73 -0.50 -1.49 -19.32
N GLU A 74 -1.56 -1.47 -20.13
CA GLU A 74 -2.65 -0.51 -19.97
C GLU A 74 -3.34 -0.65 -18.60
N PHE A 75 -3.59 -1.89 -18.17
CA PHE A 75 -4.13 -2.20 -16.86
C PHE A 75 -3.25 -1.67 -15.74
N LYS A 76 -1.94 -1.95 -15.76
CA LYS A 76 -0.99 -1.46 -14.75
C LYS A 76 -0.93 0.07 -14.70
N ASN A 77 -0.90 0.74 -15.85
CA ASN A 77 -0.87 2.20 -15.93
C ASN A 77 -2.12 2.83 -15.32
N ASN A 78 -3.27 2.16 -15.44
CA ASN A 78 -4.56 2.67 -14.99
C ASN A 78 -5.10 1.94 -13.74
N ILE A 79 -4.30 1.13 -13.05
CA ILE A 79 -4.79 0.21 -11.99
C ILE A 79 -5.51 0.95 -10.87
N ARG A 80 -5.07 2.17 -10.53
CA ARG A 80 -5.73 3.02 -9.53
C ARG A 80 -7.14 3.40 -9.98
N ASN A 81 -7.33 3.78 -11.24
CA ASN A 81 -8.65 4.13 -11.78
C ASN A 81 -9.59 2.92 -11.73
N TYR A 82 -9.09 1.74 -12.12
CA TYR A 82 -9.85 0.50 -11.99
C TYR A 82 -10.26 0.23 -10.54
N ILE A 83 -9.32 0.24 -9.59
CA ILE A 83 -9.61 0.02 -8.16
C ILE A 83 -10.61 1.06 -7.63
N SER A 84 -10.46 2.34 -7.99
CA SER A 84 -11.39 3.41 -7.59
C SER A 84 -12.80 3.21 -8.15
N CYS A 85 -12.94 2.68 -9.36
CA CYS A 85 -14.25 2.31 -9.89
C CYS A 85 -14.88 1.15 -9.08
N PHE A 86 -14.07 0.20 -8.62
CA PHE A 86 -14.54 -0.90 -7.76
C PHE A 86 -14.68 -0.52 -6.26
N GLN A 87 -14.17 0.64 -5.84
CA GLN A 87 -14.38 1.20 -4.49
C GLN A 87 -15.83 1.64 -4.25
N MET A 88 -16.71 1.62 -5.26
CA MET A 88 -18.17 1.72 -5.07
C MET A 88 -18.80 0.47 -4.45
N THR A 89 -18.00 -0.45 -3.91
CA THR A 89 -18.48 -1.51 -3.02
C THR A 89 -18.87 -0.88 -1.68
N SER A 90 -20.15 -0.51 -1.54
CA SER A 90 -20.68 -0.14 -0.23
C SER A 90 -20.52 -1.32 0.72
N PHE A 91 -19.98 -1.09 1.92
CA PHE A 91 -19.99 -2.10 2.97
C PHE A 91 -21.44 -2.50 3.28
N GLY A 92 -21.80 -3.74 2.95
CA GLY A 92 -23.01 -4.35 3.47
C GLY A 92 -22.84 -4.55 4.97
N SER A 93 -23.61 -3.82 5.77
CA SER A 93 -23.53 -3.92 7.23
C SER A 93 -24.86 -4.39 7.79
N ASN A 94 -24.81 -5.47 8.59
CA ASN A 94 -25.95 -5.91 9.38
C ASN A 94 -26.18 -4.91 10.52
N ARG A 95 -27.23 -4.09 10.38
CA ARG A 95 -27.60 -3.11 11.40
C ARG A 95 -28.10 -3.83 12.65
N LYS A 96 -27.29 -3.82 13.71
CA LYS A 96 -27.76 -4.16 15.06
C LYS A 96 -27.95 -2.87 15.84
N LYS A 97 -29.14 -2.71 16.43
CA LYS A 97 -29.42 -1.61 17.34
C LYS A 97 -28.89 -2.00 18.72
N GLU A 98 -27.85 -1.33 19.18
CA GLU A 98 -27.38 -1.48 20.56
C GLU A 98 -28.48 -0.95 21.53
N PRO A 99 -28.76 -1.66 22.63
CA PRO A 99 -29.70 -1.16 23.64
C PRO A 99 -29.15 0.08 24.35
N GLY A 100 -30.02 1.05 24.62
CA GLY A 100 -29.67 2.33 25.26
C GLY A 100 -29.55 3.50 24.27
N TYR A 101 -29.23 4.70 24.79
CA TYR A 101 -28.94 5.88 23.98
C TYR A 101 -27.42 5.96 23.75
N ASN A 102 -26.97 5.42 22.63
CA ASN A 102 -25.59 5.50 22.19
C ASN A 102 -25.48 6.54 21.06
N THR A 103 -24.63 7.55 21.23
CA THR A 103 -24.35 8.59 20.22
C THR A 103 -23.28 8.16 19.20
N THR A 104 -22.69 6.98 19.39
CA THR A 104 -21.63 6.42 18.56
C THR A 104 -22.13 5.18 17.82
N PHE A 105 -21.74 5.06 16.55
CA PHE A 105 -21.95 3.84 15.75
C PHE A 105 -20.64 3.05 15.69
N ARG A 106 -20.73 1.72 15.82
CA ARG A 106 -19.60 0.81 15.68
C ARG A 106 -19.78 0.03 14.38
N ILE A 107 -18.80 0.14 13.49
CA ILE A 107 -18.76 -0.65 12.26
C ILE A 107 -17.89 -1.87 12.57
N GLN A 108 -18.49 -3.06 12.55
CA GLN A 108 -17.76 -4.32 12.54
C GLN A 108 -17.82 -4.87 11.13
N GLU A 109 -16.68 -4.90 10.45
CA GLU A 109 -16.53 -5.63 9.19
C GLU A 109 -16.48 -7.13 9.50
N GLN A 110 -17.17 -7.92 8.68
CA GLN A 110 -17.07 -9.37 8.71
C GLN A 110 -16.15 -9.79 7.56
N ILE A 111 -15.13 -10.60 7.87
CA ILE A 111 -14.33 -11.34 6.87
C ILE A 111 -15.15 -12.53 6.39
#